data_AF-A0A182T454-F1
#
_entry.id   AF-A0A182T454-F1
#
_cell.length_a   1.000
_cell.length_b   1.000
_cell.length_c   1.000
_cell.angle_alpha   90.00
_cell.angle_beta   90.00
_cell.angle_gamma   90.00
#
_symmetry.space_group_name_H-M   'P 1'
#
loop_
_entity.id
_entity.type
_entity.pdbx_description
1 polymer ?
#
loop_
_entity_poly.entity_id
_entity_poly.type
_entity_poly.pdbx_seq_one_letter_code
_entity_poly.pdbx_strand_id
1 'polypeptide(L)'
;MQMYWENHMVQPYFDNTTKREVTAIAGQTCQLHCRVKSLGDRAVSWIRKRDLHILTVGILTYTNDQRFQSLHTDGSDEWTLRITSPQARDSGVYECQVSTEPKISQAFRVNVVVSKANILGNSELFVKSGSDINLTCEALQSPQPPSFIYWYKGGRVINYSQRGGISVLTEQQTRTSRLVISRASPSDSGNYTCAPSNSGK
;
A
#
# COMPACT_ATOMS: atom_id res chain seq x y z
N MET A 1 -17.82 41.27 43.88
CA MET A 1 -18.78 40.71 42.90
C MET A 1 -17.93 40.08 41.81
N GLN A 2 -17.64 38.79 41.98
CA GLN A 2 -16.71 38.02 41.16
C GLN A 2 -17.56 37.08 40.28
N MET A 3 -17.34 37.07 38.97
CA MET A 3 -17.53 35.88 38.13
C MET A 3 -16.70 36.10 36.86
N TYR A 4 -15.48 35.55 36.88
CA TYR A 4 -14.61 35.41 35.73
C TYR A 4 -15.06 34.16 34.96
N TRP A 5 -15.15 34.32 33.65
CA TRP A 5 -15.40 33.36 32.56
C TRP A 5 -15.07 31.87 32.83
N GLU A 6 -16.08 31.00 32.84
CA GLU A 6 -15.88 29.57 32.56
C GLU A 6 -15.85 29.33 31.05
N ASN A 7 -14.72 29.64 30.41
CA ASN A 7 -14.40 29.01 29.13
C ASN A 7 -14.06 27.54 29.42
N HIS A 8 -15.04 26.65 29.27
CA HIS A 8 -14.78 25.21 29.24
C HIS A 8 -13.82 24.93 28.08
N MET A 9 -12.54 24.81 28.38
CA MET A 9 -11.52 24.40 27.41
C MET A 9 -11.93 23.02 26.85
N VAL A 10 -12.43 23.00 25.62
CA VAL A 10 -12.84 21.77 24.95
C VAL A 10 -11.62 20.84 24.87
N GLN A 11 -11.70 19.68 25.51
CA GLN A 11 -10.59 18.73 25.54
C GLN A 11 -10.33 18.14 24.15
N PRO A 12 -9.06 17.84 23.79
CA PRO A 12 -8.75 17.15 22.56
C PRO A 12 -9.44 15.78 22.49
N TYR A 13 -9.95 15.41 21.31
CA TYR A 13 -10.52 14.08 21.08
C TYR A 13 -10.27 13.60 19.66
N PHE A 14 -10.26 12.27 19.47
CA PHE A 14 -10.09 11.67 18.16
C PHE A 14 -11.40 11.64 17.38
N ASP A 15 -11.32 11.86 16.07
CA ASP A 15 -12.41 11.54 15.16
C ASP A 15 -12.54 10.02 14.98
N ASN A 16 -13.70 9.49 15.36
CA ASN A 16 -14.00 8.06 15.34
C ASN A 16 -14.31 7.50 13.94
N THR A 17 -14.42 8.35 12.92
CA THR A 17 -14.66 7.93 11.52
C THR A 17 -13.39 7.45 10.81
N THR A 18 -12.24 7.64 11.43
CA THR A 18 -10.94 7.36 10.84
C THR A 18 -10.71 5.85 10.69
N LYS A 19 -10.28 5.40 9.50
CA LYS A 19 -10.03 3.97 9.22
C LYS A 19 -8.78 3.50 9.99
N ARG A 20 -8.97 2.58 10.94
CA ARG A 20 -7.91 2.08 11.84
C ARG A 20 -7.17 0.84 11.33
N GLU A 21 -7.70 0.16 10.32
CA GLU A 21 -7.06 -1.00 9.70
C GLU A 21 -6.57 -0.64 8.29
N VAL A 22 -5.27 -0.74 8.08
CA VAL A 22 -4.62 -0.37 6.82
C VAL A 22 -3.86 -1.56 6.27
N THR A 23 -4.27 -2.04 5.11
CA THR A 23 -3.50 -3.01 4.33
C THR A 23 -2.65 -2.26 3.32
N ALA A 24 -1.33 -2.29 3.52
CA ALA A 24 -0.34 -1.66 2.65
C ALA A 24 0.31 -2.72 1.76
N ILE A 25 0.78 -2.31 0.59
CA ILE A 25 1.56 -3.16 -0.30
C ILE A 25 3.04 -2.84 -0.08
N ALA A 26 3.87 -3.86 0.08
CA ALA A 26 5.31 -3.68 0.22
C ALA A 26 5.87 -2.80 -0.90
N GLY A 27 6.79 -1.89 -0.57
CA GLY A 27 7.37 -0.94 -1.53
C GLY A 27 6.46 0.26 -1.90
N GLN A 28 5.14 0.15 -1.76
CA GLN A 28 4.21 1.24 -2.07
C GLN A 28 3.92 2.09 -0.85
N THR A 29 4.01 3.42 -0.98
CA THR A 29 3.77 4.35 0.14
C THR A 29 2.38 4.12 0.73
N CYS A 30 2.29 3.97 2.05
CA CYS A 30 1.02 3.97 2.77
C CYS A 30 0.93 5.15 3.75
N GLN A 31 -0.30 5.53 4.07
CA GLN A 31 -0.60 6.67 4.96
C GLN A 31 -1.57 6.22 6.04
N LEU A 32 -1.27 6.60 7.29
CA LEU A 32 -2.17 6.45 8.42
C LEU A 32 -2.67 7.84 8.79
N HIS A 33 -3.95 8.09 8.56
CA HIS A 33 -4.57 9.38 8.85
C HIS A 33 -5.02 9.36 10.31
N CYS A 34 -4.63 10.32 11.13
CA CYS A 34 -5.16 10.50 12.48
C CYS A 34 -5.79 11.88 12.57
N ARG A 35 -7.06 11.96 12.95
CA ARG A 35 -7.78 13.24 13.06
C ARG A 35 -8.05 13.57 14.51
N VAL A 36 -7.56 14.72 14.98
CA VAL A 36 -7.67 15.19 16.37
C VAL A 36 -8.34 16.54 16.39
N LYS A 37 -9.51 16.62 17.01
CA LYS A 37 -10.27 17.85 17.17
C LYS A 37 -9.87 18.55 18.47
N SER A 38 -9.99 19.87 18.50
CA SER A 38 -9.71 20.70 19.68
C SER A 38 -8.30 20.49 20.24
N LEU A 39 -7.30 20.38 19.36
CA LEU A 39 -5.92 20.07 19.76
C LEU A 39 -5.30 21.13 20.69
N GLY A 40 -5.63 22.41 20.49
CA GLY A 40 -5.08 23.51 21.27
C GLY A 40 -3.56 23.63 21.09
N ASP A 41 -2.84 23.76 22.19
CA ASP A 41 -1.36 23.82 22.27
C ASP A 41 -0.70 22.44 22.41
N ARG A 42 -1.49 21.35 22.36
CA ARG A 42 -0.99 19.98 22.50
C ARG A 42 -0.33 19.49 21.22
N ALA A 43 0.57 18.53 21.36
CA ALA A 43 1.24 17.89 20.24
C ALA A 43 0.63 16.52 19.92
N VAL A 44 0.61 16.17 18.64
CA VAL A 44 0.33 14.81 18.15
C VAL A 44 1.64 14.09 17.87
N SER A 45 1.78 12.86 18.33
CA SER A 45 2.97 12.02 18.12
C SER A 45 2.58 10.67 17.52
N TRP A 46 3.44 10.13 16.66
CA TRP A 46 3.31 8.76 16.17
C TRP A 46 4.33 7.84 16.84
N ILE A 47 3.85 6.75 17.42
CA ILE A 47 4.66 5.79 18.17
C ILE A 47 4.47 4.39 17.59
N ARG A 48 5.55 3.66 17.40
CA ARG A 48 5.49 2.24 17.03
C ARG A 48 5.36 1.40 18.29
N LYS A 49 4.23 0.68 18.43
CA LYS A 49 3.88 0.02 19.70
C LYS A 49 4.80 -1.15 20.08
N ARG A 50 5.35 -1.87 19.09
CA ARG A 50 6.14 -3.10 19.34
C ARG A 50 7.43 -2.86 20.15
N ASP A 51 7.99 -1.67 20.05
CA ASP A 51 9.27 -1.28 20.67
C ASP A 51 9.21 0.12 21.31
N LEU A 52 8.02 0.72 21.38
CA LEU A 52 7.77 2.07 21.90
C LEU A 52 8.62 3.16 21.23
N HIS A 53 9.03 2.92 19.99
CA HIS A 53 9.90 3.85 19.26
C HIS A 53 9.09 5.05 18.78
N ILE A 54 9.54 6.25 19.13
CA ILE A 54 8.93 7.50 18.67
C ILE A 54 9.31 7.71 17.21
N LEU A 55 8.29 7.81 16.35
CA LEU A 55 8.48 8.05 14.92
C LEU A 55 8.50 9.55 14.65
N THR A 56 7.50 10.27 15.15
CA THR A 56 7.32 11.71 14.91
C THR A 56 6.69 12.39 16.13
N VAL A 57 6.97 13.70 16.30
CA VAL A 57 6.25 14.59 17.22
C VAL A 57 5.92 15.87 16.45
N GLY A 58 4.63 16.16 16.30
CA GLY A 58 4.13 17.17 15.37
C GLY A 58 4.55 16.83 13.93
N ILE A 59 5.12 17.82 13.24
CA ILE A 59 5.69 17.67 11.88
C ILE A 59 7.12 17.12 11.88
N LEU A 60 7.78 17.04 13.02
CA LEU A 60 9.18 16.65 13.12
C LEU A 60 9.32 15.11 13.19
N THR A 61 10.20 14.55 12.36
CA THR A 61 10.56 13.13 12.41
C THR A 61 11.67 12.91 13.46
N TYR A 62 11.43 12.00 14.40
CA TYR A 62 12.36 11.64 15.48
C TYR A 62 13.15 10.36 15.21
N THR A 63 12.58 9.45 14.43
CA THR A 63 13.29 8.24 14.00
C THR A 63 14.35 8.57 12.93
N ASN A 64 15.48 7.86 12.94
CA ASN A 64 16.49 7.96 11.87
C ASN A 64 16.06 7.24 10.58
N ASP A 65 14.99 6.43 10.63
CA ASP A 65 14.43 5.78 9.45
C ASP A 65 13.64 6.80 8.61
N GLN A 66 14.29 7.30 7.56
CA GLN A 66 13.76 8.33 6.64
C GLN A 66 12.44 7.94 5.96
N ARG A 67 12.06 6.66 6.03
CA ARG A 67 10.79 6.19 5.45
C ARG A 67 9.57 6.73 6.17
N PHE A 68 9.70 7.06 7.46
CA PHE A 68 8.62 7.56 8.30
C PHE A 68 8.63 9.10 8.33
N GLN A 69 7.51 9.70 7.96
CA GLN A 69 7.34 11.15 7.92
C GLN A 69 5.95 11.53 8.45
N SER A 70 5.87 12.65 9.17
CA SER A 70 4.59 13.25 9.53
C SER A 70 4.17 14.24 8.45
N LEU A 71 2.91 14.17 8.02
CA LEU A 71 2.32 15.15 7.12
C LEU A 71 1.17 15.84 7.86
N HIS A 72 1.20 17.17 7.87
CA HIS A 72 0.17 18.01 8.45
C HIS A 72 0.06 19.29 7.62
N THR A 73 -1.17 19.73 7.39
CA THR A 73 -1.45 21.01 6.74
C THR A 73 -1.91 21.97 7.82
N ASP A 74 -1.33 23.16 7.86
CA ASP A 74 -1.69 24.18 8.86
C ASP A 74 -3.21 24.45 8.86
N GLY A 75 -3.81 24.41 10.05
CA GLY A 75 -5.26 24.58 10.24
C GLY A 75 -6.10 23.32 9.99
N SER A 76 -5.50 22.20 9.57
CA SER A 76 -6.19 20.90 9.50
C SER A 76 -6.21 20.21 10.85
N ASP A 77 -7.19 19.34 11.09
CA ASP A 77 -7.22 18.44 12.24
C ASP A 77 -6.46 17.12 11.97
N GLU A 78 -5.95 16.93 10.75
CA GLU A 78 -5.36 15.68 10.29
C GLU A 78 -3.83 15.65 10.44
N TRP A 79 -3.34 14.59 11.07
CA TRP A 79 -1.95 14.27 11.31
C TRP A 79 -1.66 12.90 10.69
N THR A 80 -1.00 12.90 9.55
CA THR A 80 -0.81 11.69 8.75
C THR A 80 0.60 11.12 8.93
N LEU A 81 0.72 9.86 9.36
CA LEU A 81 1.99 9.14 9.26
C LEU A 81 2.13 8.56 7.86
N ARG A 82 3.09 9.07 7.09
CA ARG A 82 3.52 8.51 5.81
C ARG A 82 4.63 7.50 6.05
N ILE A 83 4.46 6.30 5.51
CA ILE A 83 5.48 5.25 5.48
C ILE A 83 5.81 4.97 4.02
N THR A 84 6.99 5.40 3.57
CA THR A 84 7.48 5.14 2.20
C THR A 84 8.19 3.80 2.14
N SER A 85 8.04 3.07 1.04
CA SER A 85 8.61 1.73 0.85
C SER A 85 8.44 0.82 2.09
N PRO A 86 7.19 0.56 2.54
CA PRO A 86 6.93 -0.31 3.68
C PRO A 86 7.37 -1.73 3.36
N GLN A 87 7.79 -2.45 4.38
CA GLN A 87 8.24 -3.84 4.30
C GLN A 87 7.36 -4.71 5.20
N ALA A 88 7.36 -6.03 4.96
CA ALA A 88 6.57 -6.97 5.77
C ALA A 88 6.81 -6.79 7.29
N ARG A 89 8.05 -6.49 7.69
CA ARG A 89 8.45 -6.22 9.08
C ARG A 89 7.88 -4.95 9.69
N ASP A 90 7.36 -4.03 8.89
CA ASP A 90 6.69 -2.81 9.36
C ASP A 90 5.22 -3.07 9.72
N SER A 91 4.70 -4.29 9.46
CA SER A 91 3.38 -4.69 9.96
C SER A 91 3.34 -4.64 11.48
N GLY A 92 2.23 -4.15 12.04
CA GLY A 92 2.09 -4.00 13.48
C GLY A 92 1.11 -2.89 13.86
N VAL A 93 1.20 -2.48 15.13
CA VAL A 93 0.36 -1.40 15.69
C VAL A 93 1.17 -0.12 15.79
N TYR A 94 0.60 0.95 15.28
CA TYR A 94 1.08 2.32 15.38
C TYR A 94 0.07 3.14 16.19
N GLU A 95 0.53 3.97 17.10
CA GLU A 95 -0.33 4.78 17.96
C GLU A 95 -0.16 6.26 17.60
N CYS A 96 -1.28 6.92 17.32
CA CYS A 96 -1.40 8.36 17.30
C CYS A 96 -1.69 8.81 18.73
N GLN A 97 -0.79 9.57 19.34
CA GLN A 97 -0.86 9.99 20.74
C GLN A 97 -0.97 11.51 20.84
N VAL A 98 -1.84 12.01 21.72
CA VAL A 98 -1.95 13.43 22.05
C VAL A 98 -1.34 13.68 23.43
N SER A 99 -0.57 14.77 23.56
CA SER A 99 0.11 15.16 24.80
C SER A 99 -0.82 15.78 25.87
N THR A 100 -1.98 15.15 26.12
CA THR A 100 -2.86 15.45 27.26
C THR A 100 -2.35 14.77 28.54
N GLU A 101 -2.91 15.14 29.69
CA GLU A 101 -2.67 14.47 30.97
C GLU A 101 -4.00 13.97 31.56
N PRO A 102 -4.27 12.65 31.62
CA PRO A 102 -3.44 11.58 31.06
C PRO A 102 -3.43 11.62 29.52
N LYS A 103 -2.40 11.02 28.92
CA LYS A 103 -2.32 10.94 27.45
C LYS A 103 -3.51 10.17 26.85
N ILE A 104 -4.06 10.67 25.77
CA ILE A 104 -5.01 9.92 24.94
C ILE A 104 -4.30 9.37 23.70
N SER A 105 -4.74 8.20 23.24
CA SER A 105 -4.14 7.51 22.09
C SER A 105 -5.17 6.82 21.21
N GLN A 106 -4.92 6.76 19.91
CA GLN A 106 -5.68 5.99 18.93
C GLN A 106 -4.75 5.02 18.19
N ALA A 107 -5.09 3.73 18.24
CA ALA A 107 -4.29 2.66 17.63
C ALA A 107 -4.71 2.37 16.18
N PHE A 108 -3.71 2.20 15.32
CA PHE A 108 -3.82 1.84 13.91
C PHE A 108 -3.10 0.51 13.67
N ARG A 109 -3.77 -0.45 13.05
CA ARG A 109 -3.21 -1.75 12.68
C ARG A 109 -2.80 -1.71 11.21
N VAL A 110 -1.52 -1.89 10.95
CA VAL A 110 -0.95 -1.95 9.60
C VAL A 110 -0.59 -3.39 9.26
N ASN A 111 -1.08 -3.87 8.12
CA ASN A 111 -0.71 -5.15 7.54
C ASN A 111 -0.03 -4.91 6.19
N VAL A 112 1.29 -5.13 6.11
CA VAL A 112 2.05 -4.96 4.87
C VAL A 112 2.12 -6.30 4.14
N VAL A 113 1.45 -6.38 2.99
CA VAL A 113 1.40 -7.58 2.14
C VAL A 113 2.33 -7.45 0.94
N VAL A 114 2.90 -8.58 0.51
CA VAL A 114 3.64 -8.66 -0.74
C VAL A 114 2.67 -9.18 -1.80
N SER A 115 2.35 -8.36 -2.79
CA SER A 115 1.56 -8.83 -3.93
C SER A 115 2.34 -9.90 -4.66
N LYS A 116 1.73 -11.08 -4.81
CA LYS A 116 2.29 -12.19 -5.56
C LYS A 116 1.48 -12.35 -6.84
N ALA A 117 2.10 -12.88 -7.87
CA ALA A 117 1.38 -13.28 -9.08
C ALA A 117 1.79 -14.69 -9.46
N ASN A 118 0.84 -15.45 -9.97
CA ASN A 118 1.08 -16.82 -10.39
C ASN A 118 0.54 -17.04 -11.80
N ILE A 119 1.32 -17.67 -12.66
CA ILE A 119 0.82 -18.16 -13.95
C ILE A 119 0.26 -19.56 -13.71
N LEU A 120 -1.01 -19.76 -14.04
CA LEU A 120 -1.71 -21.02 -13.88
C LEU A 120 -1.15 -22.08 -14.85
N GLY A 121 -1.14 -23.34 -14.39
CA GLY A 121 -0.64 -24.47 -15.16
C GLY A 121 0.77 -24.89 -14.75
N ASN A 122 1.46 -25.60 -15.64
CA ASN A 122 2.82 -26.07 -15.39
C ASN A 122 3.83 -24.94 -15.52
N SER A 123 4.92 -25.01 -14.75
CA SER A 123 6.04 -24.04 -14.83
C SER A 123 6.78 -24.09 -16.17
N GLU A 124 6.73 -25.23 -16.85
CA GLU A 124 7.30 -25.43 -18.19
C GLU A 124 6.22 -25.95 -19.13
N LEU A 125 6.10 -25.33 -20.31
CA LEU A 125 5.12 -25.66 -21.32
C LEU A 125 5.83 -25.94 -22.65
N PHE A 126 5.51 -27.07 -23.25
CA PHE A 126 5.98 -27.45 -24.58
C PHE A 126 4.84 -27.28 -25.58
N VAL A 127 4.99 -26.34 -26.50
CA VAL A 127 3.95 -25.98 -27.48
C VAL A 127 4.48 -26.26 -28.88
N LYS A 128 3.67 -26.96 -29.69
CA LYS A 128 4.01 -27.23 -31.09
C LYS A 128 4.00 -25.93 -31.89
N SER A 129 4.98 -25.75 -32.77
CA SER A 129 5.02 -24.61 -33.70
C SER A 129 3.71 -24.52 -34.49
N GLY A 130 3.16 -23.31 -34.61
CA GLY A 130 1.88 -23.01 -35.24
C GLY A 130 0.66 -23.13 -34.33
N SER A 131 0.77 -23.75 -33.16
CA SER A 131 -0.30 -23.75 -32.14
C SER A 131 -0.34 -22.43 -31.36
N ASP A 132 -1.41 -22.21 -30.60
CA ASP A 132 -1.57 -21.01 -29.79
C ASP A 132 -1.02 -21.22 -28.37
N ILE A 133 -0.35 -20.19 -27.83
CA ILE A 133 0.05 -20.12 -26.42
C ILE A 133 -1.04 -19.35 -25.67
N ASN A 134 -1.49 -19.88 -24.54
CA ASN A 134 -2.46 -19.25 -23.66
C ASN A 134 -1.98 -19.33 -22.22
N LEU A 135 -1.53 -18.20 -21.67
CA LEU A 135 -1.07 -18.10 -20.29
C LEU A 135 -2.07 -17.25 -19.49
N THR A 136 -2.53 -17.79 -18.38
CA THR A 136 -3.40 -17.07 -17.44
C THR A 136 -2.61 -16.77 -16.18
N CYS A 137 -2.52 -15.49 -15.83
CA CYS A 137 -1.91 -15.01 -14.60
C CYS A 137 -2.98 -14.58 -13.61
N GLU A 138 -2.80 -14.91 -12.34
CA GLU A 138 -3.63 -14.47 -11.22
C GLU A 138 -2.80 -13.62 -10.26
N ALA A 139 -3.30 -12.42 -9.94
CA ALA A 139 -2.70 -11.53 -8.96
C ALA A 139 -3.21 -11.86 -7.54
N LEU A 140 -2.37 -12.56 -6.79
CA LEU A 140 -2.61 -13.00 -5.42
C LEU A 140 -2.29 -11.87 -4.42
N GLN A 141 -3.04 -11.86 -3.31
CA GLN A 141 -2.74 -11.04 -2.11
C GLN A 141 -2.66 -9.53 -2.36
N SER A 142 -3.30 -9.01 -3.40
CA SER A 142 -3.44 -7.56 -3.58
C SER A 142 -4.68 -7.02 -2.85
N PRO A 143 -4.55 -5.97 -2.01
CA PRO A 143 -5.69 -5.34 -1.35
C PRO A 143 -6.62 -4.62 -2.33
N GLN A 144 -6.11 -4.19 -3.48
CA GLN A 144 -6.89 -3.58 -4.56
C GLN A 144 -6.72 -4.38 -5.86
N PRO A 145 -7.73 -4.49 -6.73
CA PRO A 145 -7.55 -5.14 -8.01
C PRO A 145 -6.53 -4.36 -8.86
N PRO A 146 -5.57 -5.03 -9.52
CA PRO A 146 -4.60 -4.34 -10.37
C PRO A 146 -5.30 -3.70 -11.56
N SER A 147 -4.96 -2.45 -11.86
CA SER A 147 -5.42 -1.75 -13.05
C SER A 147 -4.91 -2.38 -14.35
N PHE A 148 -3.70 -2.95 -14.32
CA PHE A 148 -3.08 -3.71 -15.40
C PHE A 148 -2.16 -4.80 -14.83
N ILE A 149 -1.96 -5.87 -15.59
CA ILE A 149 -0.93 -6.89 -15.32
C ILE A 149 0.00 -6.89 -16.53
N TYR A 150 1.27 -6.58 -16.29
CA TYR A 150 2.29 -6.59 -17.33
C TYR A 150 2.77 -8.01 -17.59
N TRP A 151 2.92 -8.35 -18.88
CA TRP A 151 3.59 -9.56 -19.30
C TRP A 151 5.00 -9.25 -19.77
N TYR A 152 5.95 -10.05 -19.32
CA TYR A 152 7.36 -9.97 -19.66
C TYR A 152 7.79 -11.27 -20.33
N LYS A 153 8.72 -11.14 -21.25
CA LYS A 153 9.46 -12.27 -21.83
C LYS A 153 10.95 -11.98 -21.73
N GLY A 154 11.69 -12.84 -21.01
CA GLY A 154 13.13 -12.65 -20.81
C GLY A 154 13.47 -11.27 -20.20
N GLY A 155 12.63 -10.77 -19.29
CA GLY A 155 12.80 -9.48 -18.61
C GLY A 155 12.35 -8.23 -19.39
N ARG A 156 11.90 -8.36 -20.65
CA ARG A 156 11.36 -7.25 -21.45
C ARG A 156 9.84 -7.29 -21.50
N VAL A 157 9.19 -6.13 -21.35
CA VAL A 157 7.73 -6.02 -21.51
C VAL A 157 7.35 -6.47 -22.92
N ILE A 158 6.35 -7.34 -23.03
CA ILE A 158 5.82 -7.79 -24.30
C ILE A 158 5.06 -6.62 -24.94
N ASN A 159 5.45 -6.26 -26.16
CA ASN A 159 4.74 -5.25 -26.92
C ASN A 159 3.61 -5.88 -27.75
N TYR A 160 2.37 -5.70 -27.30
CA TYR A 160 1.18 -6.26 -27.93
C TYR A 160 0.84 -5.63 -29.30
N SER A 161 1.43 -4.47 -29.62
CA SER A 161 1.18 -3.74 -30.88
C SER A 161 2.10 -4.13 -32.03
N GLN A 162 3.23 -4.79 -31.74
CA GLN A 162 4.29 -5.04 -32.75
C GLN A 162 4.04 -6.28 -33.63
N ARG A 163 3.28 -7.26 -33.14
CA ARG A 163 2.99 -8.50 -33.87
C ARG A 163 1.51 -8.83 -33.80
N GLY A 164 0.85 -8.92 -34.96
CA GLY A 164 -0.52 -9.43 -35.04
C GLY A 164 -0.64 -10.84 -34.47
N GLY A 165 -1.68 -11.08 -33.66
CA GLY A 165 -1.90 -12.35 -32.98
C GLY A 165 -1.40 -12.41 -31.54
N ILE A 166 -0.88 -11.31 -30.97
CA ILE A 166 -0.68 -11.19 -29.52
C ILE A 166 -1.83 -10.39 -28.93
N SER A 167 -2.48 -10.92 -27.90
CA SER A 167 -3.53 -10.19 -27.17
C SER A 167 -3.42 -10.41 -25.67
N VAL A 168 -3.79 -9.38 -24.91
CA VAL A 168 -3.87 -9.43 -23.44
C VAL A 168 -5.26 -8.99 -23.02
N LEU A 169 -5.91 -9.83 -22.22
CA LEU A 169 -7.18 -9.53 -21.59
C LEU A 169 -6.97 -9.51 -20.08
N THR A 170 -7.23 -8.37 -19.43
CA THR A 170 -7.15 -8.26 -17.96
C THR A 170 -8.55 -8.09 -17.40
N GLU A 171 -8.90 -8.95 -16.44
CA GLU A 171 -10.19 -8.92 -15.75
C GLU A 171 -9.98 -8.51 -14.29
N GLN A 172 -10.43 -7.31 -13.94
CA GLN A 172 -10.17 -6.70 -12.63
C GLN A 172 -10.88 -7.42 -11.48
N GLN A 173 -12.11 -7.91 -11.72
CA GLN A 173 -12.92 -8.57 -10.68
C GLN A 173 -12.28 -9.88 -10.22
N THR A 174 -11.84 -10.71 -11.18
CA THR A 174 -11.13 -11.97 -10.91
C THR A 174 -9.64 -11.75 -10.67
N ARG A 175 -9.12 -10.54 -10.90
CA ARG A 175 -7.70 -10.17 -10.77
C ARG A 175 -6.81 -11.04 -11.65
N THR A 176 -7.34 -11.44 -12.81
CA THR A 176 -6.64 -12.28 -13.77
C THR A 176 -6.22 -11.51 -14.99
N SER A 177 -5.18 -11.98 -15.66
CA SER A 177 -4.78 -11.51 -16.98
C SER A 177 -4.42 -12.69 -17.85
N ARG A 178 -4.86 -12.68 -19.10
CA ARG A 178 -4.65 -13.75 -20.05
C ARG A 178 -3.86 -13.24 -21.24
N LEU A 179 -2.67 -13.80 -21.44
CA LEU A 179 -1.83 -13.57 -22.60
C LEU A 179 -2.07 -14.68 -23.63
N VAL A 180 -2.44 -14.27 -24.84
CA VAL A 180 -2.58 -15.17 -26.00
C VAL A 180 -1.55 -14.79 -27.05
N ILE A 181 -0.81 -15.78 -27.54
CA ILE A 181 0.09 -15.64 -28.68
C ILE A 181 -0.33 -16.68 -29.72
N SER A 182 -0.94 -16.22 -30.81
CA SER A 182 -1.39 -17.08 -31.90
C SER A 182 -0.25 -17.48 -32.82
N ARG A 183 -0.30 -18.72 -33.33
CA ARG A 183 0.70 -19.29 -34.25
C ARG A 183 2.12 -19.16 -33.69
N ALA A 184 2.38 -19.87 -32.60
CA ALA A 184 3.67 -19.90 -31.93
C ALA A 184 4.82 -20.27 -32.88
N SER A 185 5.95 -19.61 -32.71
CA SER A 185 7.17 -19.82 -33.49
C SER A 185 8.37 -20.06 -32.55
N PRO A 186 9.50 -20.58 -33.03
CA PRO A 186 10.68 -20.78 -32.19
C PRO A 186 11.15 -19.52 -31.47
N SER A 187 10.95 -18.35 -32.10
CA SER A 187 11.31 -17.05 -31.50
C SER A 187 10.42 -16.69 -30.32
N ASP A 188 9.26 -17.33 -30.12
CA ASP A 188 8.35 -17.15 -28.97
C ASP A 188 8.82 -17.88 -27.71
N SER A 189 9.81 -18.76 -27.83
CA SER A 189 10.38 -19.47 -26.68
C SER A 189 11.03 -18.51 -25.67
N GLY A 190 10.92 -18.84 -24.39
CA GLY A 190 11.57 -18.11 -23.31
C GLY A 190 10.74 -18.06 -22.03
N ASN A 191 11.29 -17.41 -21.02
CA ASN A 191 10.64 -17.28 -19.72
C ASN A 191 9.61 -16.15 -19.76
N TYR A 192 8.36 -16.51 -19.51
CA TYR A 192 7.25 -15.58 -19.36
C TYR A 192 7.03 -15.25 -17.89
N THR A 193 6.79 -13.98 -17.59
CA THR A 193 6.50 -13.52 -16.22
C THR A 193 5.36 -12.53 -16.27
N CYS A 194 4.48 -12.57 -15.28
CA CYS A 194 3.44 -11.57 -15.10
C CYS A 194 3.69 -10.73 -13.84
N ALA A 195 3.45 -9.42 -13.91
CA ALA A 195 3.62 -8.50 -12.79
C ALA A 195 2.42 -7.54 -12.69
N PRO A 196 1.63 -7.61 -11.60
CA PRO A 196 0.52 -6.67 -11.35
C PRO A 196 1.01 -5.24 -11.14
N SER A 197 0.20 -4.25 -11.52
CA SER A 197 0.50 -2.81 -11.35
C SER A 197 0.75 -2.39 -9.91
N ASN A 198 0.18 -3.15 -8.97
CA ASN A 198 0.27 -2.95 -7.54
C ASN A 198 1.18 -3.98 -6.86
N SER A 199 2.22 -4.44 -7.55
CA SER A 199 3.31 -5.18 -6.94
C SER A 199 4.44 -4.23 -6.52
N GLY A 200 4.92 -4.38 -5.28
CA GLY A 200 6.20 -3.78 -4.87
C GLY A 200 7.32 -4.40 -5.68
N LYS A 201 8.17 -3.58 -6.29
CA LYS A 201 9.45 -4.05 -6.83
C LYS A 201 10.42 -4.36 -5.69
#